data_AF-A0A4R3U0J4-F1
#
_entry.id   AF-A0A4R3U0J4-F1
#
_cell.length_a   1.000
_cell.length_b   1.000
_cell.length_c   1.000
_cell.angle_alpha   90.00
_cell.angle_beta   90.00
_cell.angle_gamma   90.00
#
_symmetry.space_group_name_H-M   'P 1'
#
loop_
_entity.id
_entity.type
_entity.pdbx_description
1 polymer ?
#
loop_
_entity_poly.entity_id
_entity_poly.type
_entity_poly.pdbx_seq_one_letter_code
_entity_poly.pdbx_strand_id
1 'polypeptide(L)' 'MSAAMSEAAPRIAPLAPPYPPEIQAQFDRIMRGAPPLVLFRVMAGHSRAWDKFCAGGLLDPGPLSLRQREIVIDRTC' A
#
# COMPACT_ATOMS: atom_id res chain seq x y z
N MET A 1 27.85 -19.67 8.58
CA MET A 1 27.74 -19.30 7.16
C MET A 1 26.51 -18.41 7.03
N SER A 2 26.72 -17.09 6.98
CA SER A 2 25.64 -16.12 6.79
C SER A 2 25.32 -16.09 5.30
N ALA A 3 24.13 -16.56 4.92
CA ALA A 3 23.63 -16.33 3.57
C ALA A 3 23.27 -14.85 3.48
N ALA A 4 24.11 -14.07 2.81
CA ALA A 4 23.72 -12.77 2.31
C ALA A 4 22.58 -13.00 1.30
N MET A 5 21.34 -12.88 1.77
CA MET A 5 20.21 -12.66 0.87
C MET A 5 20.53 -11.37 0.14
N SER A 6 20.76 -11.46 -1.18
CA SER A 6 20.94 -10.28 -2.00
C SER A 6 19.65 -9.47 -1.91
N GLU A 7 19.66 -8.43 -1.08
CA GLU A 7 18.55 -7.49 -0.94
C GLU A 7 18.50 -6.68 -2.23
N ALA A 8 17.81 -7.22 -3.23
CA ALA A 8 17.56 -6.50 -4.47
C ALA A 8 16.71 -5.28 -4.11
N ALA A 9 17.35 -4.11 -4.09
CA ALA A 9 16.67 -2.85 -3.84
C ALA A 9 15.42 -2.75 -4.74
N PRO A 10 14.28 -2.31 -4.20
CA PRO A 10 13.06 -2.24 -4.99
C PRO A 10 13.29 -1.31 -6.19
N ARG A 11 12.86 -1.74 -7.39
CA ARG A 11 13.01 -0.95 -8.62
C ARG A 11 12.38 0.44 -8.51
N ILE A 12 11.36 0.57 -7.67
CA ILE A 12 10.72 1.83 -7.31
C ILE A 12 10.83 1.98 -5.79
N ALA A 13 11.54 3.00 -5.34
CA ALA A 13 11.73 3.25 -3.92
C ALA A 13 10.41 3.70 -3.25
N PRO A 14 10.07 3.15 -2.07
CA PRO A 14 8.96 3.68 -1.28
C PRO A 14 9.30 5.06 -0.70
N LEU A 15 8.29 5.90 -0.50
CA LEU A 15 8.44 7.08 0.36
C LEU A 15 8.96 6.68 1.74
N ALA A 16 9.91 7.47 2.24
CA ALA A 16 10.39 7.40 3.61
C ALA A 16 9.80 8.57 4.42
N PRO A 17 9.56 8.37 5.73
CA PRO A 17 9.19 9.47 6.60
C PRO A 17 10.36 10.48 6.74
N PRO A 18 10.08 11.76 7.04
CA PRO A 18 8.75 12.33 7.28
C PRO A 18 7.94 12.51 5.99
N TYR A 19 6.64 12.19 6.03
CA TYR A 19 5.76 12.33 4.87
C TYR A 19 5.18 13.75 4.78
N PRO A 20 4.81 14.21 3.56
CA PRO A 20 3.99 15.41 3.42
C PRO A 20 2.71 15.32 4.28
N PRO A 21 2.26 16.41 4.92
CA PRO A 21 1.13 16.39 5.85
C PRO A 21 -0.16 15.77 5.27
N GLU A 22 -0.46 16.04 4.00
CA GLU A 22 -1.61 15.49 3.29
C GLU A 22 -1.54 13.97 3.12
N ILE A 23 -0.34 13.44 2.86
CA ILE A 23 -0.10 11.99 2.73
C ILE A 23 -0.16 11.33 4.11
N GLN A 24 0.43 11.96 5.13
CA GLN A 24 0.36 11.46 6.51
C GLN A 24 -1.10 11.33 6.97
N ALA A 25 -1.92 12.36 6.76
CA ALA A 25 -3.33 12.33 7.16
C ALA A 25 -4.13 11.23 6.43
N GLN A 26 -3.79 10.93 5.18
CA GLN A 26 -4.42 9.83 4.43
C GLN A 26 -3.96 8.47 4.95
N PHE A 27 -2.66 8.29 5.25
CA PHE A 27 -2.15 7.07 5.86
C PHE A 27 -2.79 6.82 7.23
N ASP A 28 -2.90 7.83 8.08
CA ASP A 28 -3.50 7.69 9.42
C ASP A 28 -4.96 7.22 9.32
N ARG A 29 -5.72 7.76 8.35
CA ARG A 29 -7.11 7.38 8.10
C ARG A 29 -7.24 5.92 7.62
N ILE A 30 -6.39 5.51 6.69
CA ILE A 30 -6.48 4.18 6.07
C ILE A 30 -5.96 3.10 7.02
N MET A 31 -4.83 3.36 7.68
CA MET A 31 -4.12 2.35 8.47
C MET A 31 -4.63 2.21 9.90
N ARG A 32 -5.38 3.19 10.43
CA ARG A 32 -5.97 3.15 11.78
C ARG A 32 -4.96 2.80 12.88
N GLY A 33 -3.79 3.45 12.85
CA GLY A 33 -2.71 3.26 13.83
C GLY A 33 -1.65 2.22 13.43
N ALA A 34 -1.86 1.44 12.37
CA ALA A 34 -0.83 0.57 11.80
C ALA A 34 0.16 1.37 10.91
N PRO A 35 1.40 0.88 10.71
CA PRO A 35 2.34 1.50 9.79
C PRO A 35 1.88 1.36 8.32
N PRO A 36 2.10 2.36 7.46
CA PRO A 36 1.67 2.30 6.06
C PRO A 36 2.36 1.16 5.30
N LEU A 37 1.56 0.41 4.54
CA LEU A 37 2.04 -0.68 3.69
C LEU A 37 3.08 -0.16 2.69
N VAL A 38 4.06 -1.00 2.34
CA VAL A 38 5.08 -0.67 1.32
C VAL A 38 4.42 -0.22 0.01
N LEU A 39 3.34 -0.90 -0.40
CA LEU A 39 2.55 -0.51 -1.58
C LEU A 39 2.06 0.94 -1.49
N PHE A 40 1.51 1.36 -0.36
CA PHE A 40 1.00 2.72 -0.19
C PHE A 40 2.12 3.75 -0.23
N ARG A 41 3.27 3.45 0.38
CA ARG A 41 4.46 4.32 0.32
C ARG A 41 5.02 4.46 -1.09
N VAL A 42 4.97 3.41 -1.90
CA VAL A 42 5.37 3.49 -3.32
C VAL A 42 4.36 4.32 -4.13
N MET A 43 3.07 4.04 -3.97
CA MET A 43 2.00 4.70 -4.73
C MET A 43 1.89 6.19 -4.39
N ALA A 44 2.01 6.56 -3.11
CA ALA A 44 1.95 7.95 -2.64
C ALA A 44 3.05 8.84 -3.25
N GLY A 45 4.16 8.27 -3.74
CA GLY A 45 5.18 9.00 -4.50
C GLY A 45 4.71 9.45 -5.89
N HIS A 46 3.54 8.99 -6.33
CA HIS A 46 2.99 9.20 -7.66
C HIS A 46 1.54 9.69 -7.52
N SER A 47 1.34 11.00 -7.29
CA SER A 47 0.06 11.62 -6.92
C SER A 47 -1.15 11.11 -7.72
N ARG A 48 -1.10 11.16 -9.06
CA ARG A 48 -2.18 10.68 -9.93
C ARG A 48 -2.52 9.20 -9.71
N ALA A 49 -1.51 8.37 -9.47
CA ALA A 49 -1.70 6.94 -9.23
C ALA A 49 -2.29 6.70 -7.84
N TRP A 50 -1.80 7.41 -6.83
CA TRP A 50 -2.32 7.38 -5.47
C TRP A 50 -3.79 7.82 -5.40
N ASP A 51 -4.16 8.92 -6.04
CA ASP A 51 -5.52 9.44 -6.06
C ASP A 51 -6.49 8.41 -6.65
N LYS A 52 -6.13 7.80 -7.78
CA LYS A 52 -6.94 6.76 -8.42
C LYS A 52 -7.02 5.49 -7.58
N PHE A 53 -5.92 5.11 -6.95
CA PHE A 53 -5.86 3.92 -6.10
C PHE A 53 -6.80 4.06 -4.90
N CYS A 54 -6.74 5.21 -4.22
CA CYS A 54 -7.63 5.52 -3.09
C CYS A 54 -9.10 5.66 -3.54
N ALA A 55 -9.36 6.28 -4.70
CA ALA A 55 -10.71 6.42 -5.25
C ALA A 55 -11.34 5.08 -5.71
N GLY A 56 -10.53 4.02 -5.88
CA GLY A 56 -11.00 2.71 -6.31
C GLY A 56 -11.83 1.95 -5.26
N GLY A 57 -11.92 2.45 -4.02
CA GLY A 57 -12.75 1.85 -2.98
C GLY A 57 -12.41 0.39 -2.65
N LEU A 58 -11.16 -0.03 -2.91
CA LEU A 58 -10.73 -1.43 -2.76
C LEU A 58 -10.93 -1.96 -1.33
N LEU A 59 -10.91 -1.06 -0.35
CA LEU A 59 -11.09 -1.35 1.07
C LEU A 59 -12.51 -1.06 1.58
N ASP A 60 -13.36 -0.42 0.77
CA ASP A 60 -14.71 -0.05 1.15
C ASP A 60 -15.68 -1.24 1.03
N PRO A 61 -16.84 -1.22 1.70
CA PRO A 61 -17.90 -2.20 1.47
C PRO A 61 -18.26 -2.26 -0.01
N GLY A 62 -18.30 -3.47 -0.55
CA GLY A 62 -18.52 -3.71 -1.98
C GLY A 62 -19.18 -5.06 -2.21
N PRO A 63 -19.38 -5.46 -3.49
CA PRO A 63 -20.10 -6.69 -3.83
C PRO A 63 -19.35 -7.96 -3.38
N LEU A 64 -18.04 -7.86 -3.12
CA LEU A 64 -17.22 -8.93 -2.57
C LEU A 64 -17.05 -8.76 -1.06
N SER A 65 -17.42 -9.79 -0.31
CA SER A 65 -17.08 -9.93 1.10
C SER A 65 -15.56 -9.95 1.32
N LEU A 66 -15.12 -9.66 2.54
CA LEU A 66 -13.69 -9.70 2.90
C LEU A 66 -13.04 -11.04 2.51
N ARG A 67 -13.69 -12.17 2.84
CA ARG A 67 -13.19 -13.50 2.50
C ARG A 67 -13.07 -13.72 0.99
N GLN A 68 -14.01 -13.21 0.19
CA GLN A 68 -13.93 -13.32 -1.28
C GLN A 68 -12.77 -12.49 -1.84
N ARG A 69 -12.46 -11.34 -1.25
CA ARG A 69 -11.30 -10.52 -1.65
C ARG A 69 -9.99 -11.27 -1.40
N GLU A 70 -9.84 -11.89 -0.23
CA GLU A 70 -8.67 -12.72 0.08
C GLU A 70 -8.51 -13.88 -0.91
N ILE A 71 -9.60 -14.57 -1.27
CA ILE A 71 -9.57 -15.65 -2.28
C ILE A 71 -9.13 -15.11 -3.65
N VAL A 72 -9.62 -13.94 -4.07
CA VAL A 72 -9.20 -13.35 -5.36
C VAL A 72 -7.71 -13.01 -5.34
N ILE A 73 -7.22 -12.41 -4.26
CA ILE A 73 -5.79 -12.08 -4.11
C ILE A 73 -4.95 -13.36 -4.18
N ASP A 74 -5.26 -14.38 -3.38
CA ASP A 74 -4.56 -15.67 -3.33
C ASP A 74 -4.55 -16.42 -4.67
N ARG A 75 -5.59 -16.24 -5.50
CA ARG A 75 -5.70 -16.92 -6.80
C ARG A 75 -5.02 -16.18 -7.96
N THR A 76 -4.60 -14.94 -7.77
CA THR A 76 -4.10 -14.08 -8.86
C THR A 76 -2.69 -13.55 -8.64
N CYS A 77 -2.13 -13.69 -7.44
CA CYS A 77 -0.80 -13.22 -7.03
C CYS A 77 0.05 -14.39 -6.52
#